data_AF-A0A1I2NDH6-F1
#
_entry.id   AF-A0A1I2NDH6-F1
#
_cell.length_a   1.000
_cell.length_b   1.000
_cell.length_c   1.000
_cell.angle_alpha   90.00
_cell.angle_beta   90.00
_cell.angle_gamma   90.00
#
_symmetry.space_group_name_H-M   'P 1'
#
loop_
_entity.id
_entity.type
_entity.pdbx_description
1 polymer ?
#
loop_
_entity_poly.entity_id
_entity_poly.type
_entity_poly.pdbx_seq_one_letter_code
_entity_poly.pdbx_strand_id
1 'polypeptide(L)'
;MEFQFTIIVPVYNEIESLPRLFDFLQNYVKSASLKSCVLLVDDGSGDGSASAIEKFCLDHEDFNCLLFDKNYGKGAALKAAFDHTKTPLLGYLDADLQTHPEDFELLLPYIKDFGLVTGWRKNRKDTLVKRISSKTGNAVRIFFTHDNIHDTGCPLKIMHTEYAKKIPMFKGLQRFLPAMILLQQKEIKEVVINHYPRIEGESKYNFKNRFLGPLVDCFAYVWIKKSYIDYSIKAKHG
;
A
#
# COMPACT_ATOMS: atom_id res chain seq x y z
N MET A 1 5.62 -8.86 24.46
CA MET A 1 6.50 -8.63 23.30
C MET A 1 5.72 -7.86 22.26
N GLU A 2 6.07 -6.60 22.06
CA GLU A 2 5.38 -5.63 21.19
C GLU A 2 5.64 -5.95 19.71
N PHE A 3 4.64 -5.77 18.84
CA PHE A 3 4.78 -5.95 17.40
C PHE A 3 5.71 -4.89 16.80
N GLN A 4 6.47 -5.26 15.77
CA GLN A 4 7.43 -4.37 15.10
C GLN A 4 6.97 -3.96 13.70
N PHE A 5 6.11 -4.77 13.08
CA PHE A 5 5.66 -4.58 11.71
C PHE A 5 4.15 -4.82 11.60
N THR A 6 3.41 -3.91 10.95
CA THR A 6 1.99 -4.10 10.64
C THR A 6 1.77 -4.20 9.14
N ILE A 7 1.19 -5.31 8.68
CA ILE A 7 0.82 -5.52 7.28
C ILE A 7 -0.60 -5.00 7.07
N ILE A 8 -0.74 -3.99 6.22
CA ILE A 8 -2.01 -3.38 5.88
C ILE A 8 -2.56 -4.02 4.62
N VAL A 9 -3.80 -4.49 4.68
CA VAL A 9 -4.48 -5.09 3.54
C VAL A 9 -5.87 -4.45 3.37
N PRO A 10 -6.05 -3.53 2.41
CA PRO A 10 -7.35 -2.97 2.09
C PRO A 10 -8.19 -3.99 1.29
N VAL A 11 -9.45 -4.12 1.66
CA VAL A 11 -10.40 -5.10 1.11
C VAL A 11 -11.67 -4.37 0.64
N TYR A 12 -12.19 -4.75 -0.53
CA TYR A 12 -13.48 -4.26 -1.01
C TYR A 12 -14.16 -5.29 -1.93
N ASN A 13 -15.21 -5.93 -1.43
CA ASN A 13 -15.96 -7.00 -2.09
C ASN A 13 -15.09 -8.16 -2.58
N GLU A 14 -14.28 -8.75 -1.70
CA GLU A 14 -13.33 -9.81 -2.05
C GLU A 14 -13.63 -11.12 -1.30
N ILE A 15 -14.90 -11.40 -0.97
CA ILE A 15 -15.29 -12.53 -0.12
C ILE A 15 -14.72 -13.88 -0.57
N GLU A 16 -14.61 -14.10 -1.88
CA GLU A 16 -14.10 -15.33 -2.48
C GLU A 16 -12.60 -15.53 -2.22
N SER A 17 -11.81 -14.45 -2.20
CA SER A 17 -10.35 -14.53 -2.03
C SER A 17 -9.89 -14.49 -0.56
N LEU A 18 -10.77 -14.08 0.35
CA LEU A 18 -10.48 -13.95 1.78
C LEU A 18 -9.94 -15.23 2.44
N PRO A 19 -10.50 -16.44 2.25
CA PRO A 19 -9.98 -17.64 2.91
C PRO A 19 -8.51 -17.89 2.56
N ARG A 20 -8.17 -17.77 1.28
CA ARG A 20 -6.81 -17.94 0.78
C ARG A 20 -5.89 -16.84 1.32
N LEU A 21 -6.35 -15.58 1.30
CA LEU A 21 -5.60 -14.45 1.85
C LEU A 21 -5.28 -14.67 3.33
N PHE A 22 -6.24 -15.15 4.12
CA PHE A 22 -6.04 -15.47 5.53
C PHE A 22 -4.99 -16.57 5.73
N ASP A 23 -5.00 -17.61 4.92
CA ASP A 23 -3.99 -18.68 4.99
C ASP A 23 -2.57 -18.15 4.73
N PHE A 24 -2.37 -17.36 3.67
CA PHE A 24 -1.07 -16.77 3.35
C PHE A 24 -0.59 -15.83 4.47
N LEU A 25 -1.47 -14.97 4.97
CA LEU A 25 -1.11 -14.02 6.02
C LEU A 25 -0.79 -14.74 7.35
N GLN A 26 -1.56 -15.77 7.72
CA GLN A 26 -1.27 -16.55 8.93
C GLN A 26 0.07 -17.27 8.84
N ASN A 27 0.36 -17.89 7.70
CA ASN A 27 1.63 -18.57 7.49
C ASN A 27 2.80 -17.60 7.55
N TYR A 28 2.64 -16.41 6.96
CA TYR A 28 3.64 -15.37 7.02
C TYR A 28 3.86 -14.86 8.45
N VAL A 29 2.81 -14.47 9.18
CA VAL A 29 2.94 -13.96 10.56
C VAL A 29 3.69 -14.95 11.47
N LYS A 30 3.48 -16.26 11.28
CA LYS A 30 4.18 -17.32 12.04
C LYS A 30 5.66 -17.47 11.68
N SER A 31 6.06 -17.11 10.46
CA SER A 31 7.41 -17.34 9.91
C SER A 31 8.19 -16.05 9.62
N ALA A 32 7.58 -14.89 9.81
CA ALA A 32 8.16 -13.58 9.51
C ALA A 32 9.43 -13.31 10.33
N SER A 33 10.42 -12.69 9.71
CA SER A 33 11.67 -12.33 10.40
C SER A 33 11.47 -11.26 11.47
N LEU A 34 10.45 -10.42 11.32
CA LEU A 34 10.00 -9.46 12.32
C LEU A 34 8.69 -9.91 12.95
N LYS A 35 8.53 -9.64 14.25
CA LYS A 35 7.25 -9.89 14.93
C LYS A 35 6.17 -9.00 14.33
N SER A 36 5.27 -9.62 13.57
CA SER A 36 4.34 -8.92 12.69
C SER A 36 2.89 -9.12 13.11
N CYS A 37 2.05 -8.13 12.84
CA CYS A 37 0.60 -8.24 12.91
C CYS A 37 -0.02 -7.77 11.60
N VAL A 38 -1.31 -8.04 11.41
CA VAL A 38 -2.06 -7.69 10.21
C VAL A 38 -3.18 -6.73 10.57
N LEU A 39 -3.38 -5.71 9.72
CA LEU A 39 -4.52 -4.81 9.76
C LEU A 39 -5.31 -4.91 8.46
N LEU A 40 -6.45 -5.59 8.53
CA LEU A 40 -7.43 -5.71 7.45
C LEU A 40 -8.32 -4.47 7.45
N VAL A 41 -8.44 -3.77 6.32
CA VAL A 41 -9.29 -2.57 6.23
C VAL A 41 -10.36 -2.79 5.18
N ASP A 42 -11.59 -3.06 5.64
CA ASP A 42 -12.75 -3.18 4.78
C ASP A 42 -13.27 -1.79 4.39
N ASP A 43 -13.25 -1.50 3.09
CA ASP A 43 -13.70 -0.24 2.50
C ASP A 43 -15.21 -0.28 2.18
N GLY A 44 -16.01 -0.74 3.16
CA GLY A 44 -17.48 -0.78 3.11
C GLY A 44 -18.03 -1.80 2.12
N SER A 45 -17.61 -3.05 2.26
CA SER A 45 -18.04 -4.16 1.40
C SER A 45 -19.51 -4.54 1.61
N GLY A 46 -20.18 -4.97 0.53
CA GLY A 46 -21.58 -5.41 0.55
C GLY A 46 -21.79 -6.90 0.27
N ASP A 47 -20.72 -7.68 0.13
CA ASP A 47 -20.73 -9.11 -0.25
C ASP A 47 -20.50 -10.08 0.92
N GLY A 48 -20.43 -9.56 2.15
CA GLY A 48 -20.10 -10.34 3.34
C GLY A 48 -18.63 -10.31 3.74
N SER A 49 -17.74 -9.64 2.99
CA SER A 49 -16.31 -9.51 3.33
C SER A 49 -16.10 -8.95 4.74
N ALA A 50 -16.84 -7.91 5.12
CA ALA A 50 -16.71 -7.27 6.43
C ALA A 50 -16.95 -8.25 7.60
N SER A 51 -18.04 -9.03 7.54
CA SER A 51 -18.36 -10.02 8.58
C SER A 51 -17.34 -11.16 8.62
N ALA A 52 -16.82 -11.59 7.46
CA ALA A 52 -15.79 -12.61 7.40
C ALA A 52 -14.46 -12.12 8.02
N ILE A 53 -14.07 -10.87 7.73
CA ILE A 53 -12.89 -10.22 8.33
C ILE A 53 -13.06 -10.07 9.84
N GLU A 54 -14.20 -9.57 10.30
CA GLU A 54 -14.47 -9.36 11.72
C GLU A 54 -14.35 -10.67 12.50
N LYS A 55 -15.04 -11.72 12.03
CA LYS A 55 -14.97 -13.05 12.63
C LYS A 55 -13.53 -13.57 12.67
N PHE A 56 -12.80 -13.43 11.57
CA PHE A 56 -11.43 -13.90 11.47
C PHE A 56 -10.51 -13.20 12.48
N CYS A 57 -10.65 -11.88 12.66
CA CYS A 57 -9.84 -11.11 13.61
C CYS A 57 -10.18 -11.44 15.07
N LEU A 58 -11.44 -11.78 15.39
CA LEU A 58 -11.81 -12.23 16.74
C LEU A 58 -11.13 -13.54 17.14
N ASP A 59 -10.86 -14.42 16.17
CA ASP A 59 -10.24 -15.72 16.39
C ASP A 59 -8.69 -15.66 16.41
N HIS A 60 -8.06 -14.54 16.02
CA HIS A 60 -6.61 -14.44 15.84
C HIS A 60 -6.04 -13.12 16.41
N GLU A 61 -5.29 -13.20 17.52
CA GLU A 61 -4.74 -12.02 18.22
C GLU A 61 -3.76 -11.16 17.38
N ASP A 62 -3.09 -11.77 16.41
CA ASP A 62 -2.16 -11.06 15.51
C ASP A 62 -2.89 -10.32 14.37
N PHE A 63 -4.23 -10.39 14.31
CA PHE A 63 -5.05 -9.79 13.26
C PHE A 63 -6.03 -8.78 13.85
N ASN A 64 -6.08 -7.61 13.21
CA ASN A 64 -6.96 -6.51 13.58
C ASN A 64 -7.72 -6.05 12.33
N CYS A 65 -8.87 -5.41 12.53
CA CYS A 65 -9.65 -4.86 11.44
C CYS A 65 -10.13 -3.43 11.66
N LEU A 66 -10.30 -2.71 10.55
CA LEU A 66 -11.09 -1.47 10.46
C LEU A 66 -12.20 -1.72 9.44
N LEU A 67 -13.45 -1.48 9.82
CA LEU A 67 -14.61 -1.69 8.96
C LEU A 67 -15.27 -0.35 8.68
N PHE A 68 -15.33 0.06 7.43
CA PHE A 68 -16.00 1.31 7.04
C PHE A 68 -17.51 1.10 6.88
N ASP A 69 -18.29 2.15 7.17
CA ASP A 69 -19.74 2.16 7.03
C ASP A 69 -20.21 2.18 5.56
N LYS A 70 -19.34 2.63 4.65
CA LYS A 70 -19.55 2.66 3.20
C LYS A 70 -18.22 2.77 2.46
N ASN A 71 -18.26 2.66 1.14
CA ASN A 71 -17.07 2.81 0.31
C ASN A 71 -16.57 4.27 0.24
N TYR A 72 -15.35 4.51 0.72
CA TYR A 72 -14.63 5.80 0.61
C TYR A 72 -13.48 5.74 -0.41
N GLY A 73 -13.10 4.53 -0.81
CA GLY A 73 -12.04 4.26 -1.77
C GLY A 73 -10.74 3.87 -1.08
N LYS A 74 -9.94 3.06 -1.78
CA LYS A 74 -8.64 2.53 -1.33
C LYS A 74 -7.70 3.54 -0.66
N GLY A 75 -7.68 4.80 -1.12
CA GLY A 75 -6.85 5.85 -0.50
C GLY A 75 -7.29 6.18 0.94
N ALA A 76 -8.60 6.17 1.21
CA ALA A 76 -9.15 6.37 2.55
C ALA A 76 -8.84 5.16 3.45
N ALA A 77 -8.98 3.94 2.92
CA ALA A 77 -8.61 2.71 3.64
C ALA A 77 -7.13 2.74 4.07
N LEU A 78 -6.22 3.09 3.16
CA LEU A 78 -4.79 3.24 3.47
C LEU A 78 -4.53 4.36 4.48
N LYS A 79 -5.19 5.51 4.36
CA LYS A 79 -5.01 6.62 5.32
C LYS A 79 -5.45 6.21 6.72
N ALA A 80 -6.63 5.59 6.85
CA ALA A 80 -7.10 5.09 8.14
C ALA A 80 -6.14 4.05 8.72
N ALA A 81 -5.62 3.16 7.89
CA ALA A 81 -4.62 2.19 8.32
C ALA A 81 -3.33 2.85 8.82
N PHE A 82 -2.80 3.85 8.10
CA PHE A 82 -1.61 4.59 8.51
C PHE A 82 -1.82 5.26 9.87
N ASP A 83 -3.00 5.86 10.09
CA ASP A 83 -3.32 6.56 11.34
C ASP A 83 -3.41 5.61 12.54
N HIS A 84 -4.02 4.44 12.35
CA HIS A 84 -4.25 3.46 13.41
C HIS A 84 -3.08 2.50 13.64
N THR A 85 -2.10 2.47 12.73
CA THR A 85 -0.89 1.66 12.91
C THR A 85 -0.02 2.24 14.02
N LYS A 86 0.42 1.38 14.95
CA LYS A 86 1.24 1.74 16.11
C LYS A 86 2.66 1.19 16.05
N THR A 87 2.89 0.18 15.22
CA THR A 87 4.20 -0.44 15.04
C THR A 87 5.17 0.54 14.36
N PRO A 88 6.49 0.41 14.58
CA PRO A 88 7.49 1.25 13.94
C PRO A 88 7.46 1.19 12.40
N LEU A 89 7.20 -0.01 11.86
CA LEU A 89 7.15 -0.26 10.42
C LEU A 89 5.75 -0.67 9.99
N LEU A 90 5.35 -0.22 8.81
CA LEU A 90 4.14 -0.70 8.16
C LEU A 90 4.42 -1.21 6.76
N GLY A 91 3.69 -2.26 6.41
CA GLY A 91 3.69 -2.92 5.12
C GLY A 91 2.36 -2.68 4.45
N TYR A 92 2.34 -2.68 3.12
CA TYR A 92 1.11 -2.62 2.36
C TYR A 92 1.11 -3.75 1.33
N LEU A 93 -0.03 -4.45 1.24
CA LEU A 93 -0.29 -5.56 0.32
C LEU A 93 -1.73 -5.47 -0.21
N ASP A 94 -1.98 -5.89 -1.46
CA ASP A 94 -3.34 -6.01 -2.00
C ASP A 94 -3.95 -7.38 -1.69
N ALA A 95 -5.27 -7.41 -1.47
CA ALA A 95 -6.02 -8.63 -1.15
C ALA A 95 -6.05 -9.66 -2.30
N ASP A 96 -5.67 -9.30 -3.53
CA ASP A 96 -5.77 -10.17 -4.71
C ASP A 96 -4.59 -11.12 -4.92
N LEU A 97 -3.63 -11.12 -3.99
CA LEU A 97 -2.46 -12.01 -3.95
C LEU A 97 -1.62 -12.03 -5.24
N GLN A 98 -1.62 -10.95 -6.03
CA GLN A 98 -0.67 -10.79 -7.14
C GLN A 98 0.80 -10.64 -6.68
N THR A 99 0.96 -10.38 -5.39
CA THR A 99 2.20 -10.37 -4.61
C THR A 99 1.93 -11.12 -3.32
N HIS A 100 2.95 -11.80 -2.80
CA HIS A 100 2.79 -12.66 -1.63
C HIS A 100 3.31 -11.94 -0.37
N PRO A 101 2.75 -12.21 0.83
CA PRO A 101 3.28 -11.67 2.07
C PRO A 101 4.76 -12.02 2.29
N GLU A 102 5.20 -13.20 1.87
CA GLU A 102 6.58 -13.66 1.97
C GLU A 102 7.57 -12.75 1.21
N ASP A 103 7.10 -12.03 0.18
CA ASP A 103 7.94 -11.07 -0.54
C ASP A 103 8.39 -9.90 0.35
N PHE A 104 7.75 -9.64 1.50
CA PHE A 104 8.23 -8.63 2.47
C PHE A 104 9.65 -8.94 2.98
N GLU A 105 10.04 -10.22 3.08
CA GLU A 105 11.39 -10.62 3.51
C GLU A 105 12.48 -10.14 2.54
N LEU A 106 12.13 -9.90 1.28
CA LEU A 106 13.06 -9.32 0.30
C LEU A 106 13.27 -7.82 0.53
N LEU A 107 12.29 -7.12 1.12
CA LEU A 107 12.30 -5.66 1.32
C LEU A 107 12.86 -5.27 2.69
N LEU A 108 12.56 -6.07 3.73
CA LEU A 108 12.93 -5.80 5.13
C LEU A 108 14.42 -5.50 5.36
N PRO A 109 15.40 -6.16 4.71
CA PRO A 109 16.82 -5.85 4.92
C PRO A 109 17.22 -4.42 4.57
N TYR A 110 16.45 -3.75 3.70
CA TYR A 110 16.76 -2.41 3.21
C TYR A 110 16.07 -1.30 4.01
N ILE A 111 14.97 -1.58 4.73
CA ILE A 111 14.13 -0.51 5.34
C ILE A 111 14.86 0.33 6.40
N LYS A 112 15.94 -0.21 6.98
CA LYS A 112 16.78 0.52 7.93
C LYS A 112 17.48 1.75 7.31
N ASP A 113 17.78 1.69 6.01
CA ASP A 113 18.56 2.71 5.30
C ASP A 113 17.68 3.64 4.45
N PHE A 114 16.40 3.30 4.24
CA PHE A 114 15.47 4.00 3.36
C PHE A 114 14.17 4.38 4.08
N GLY A 115 13.54 5.48 3.66
CA GLY A 115 12.22 5.86 4.17
C GLY A 115 11.09 4.96 3.65
N LEU A 116 11.26 4.42 2.45
CA LEU A 116 10.33 3.47 1.82
C LEU A 116 11.07 2.50 0.91
N VAL A 117 10.71 1.22 1.01
CA VAL A 117 11.16 0.17 0.09
C VAL A 117 9.95 -0.38 -0.64
N THR A 118 10.00 -0.47 -1.97
CA THR A 118 8.90 -0.99 -2.81
C THR A 118 9.36 -2.15 -3.67
N GLY A 119 8.44 -3.08 -3.92
CA GLY A 119 8.65 -4.12 -4.91
C GLY A 119 8.63 -3.58 -6.33
N TRP A 120 9.44 -4.19 -7.21
CA TRP A 120 9.44 -3.96 -8.65
C TRP A 120 9.14 -5.28 -9.38
N ARG A 121 7.96 -5.35 -10.00
CA ARG A 121 7.53 -6.52 -10.80
C ARG A 121 8.16 -6.45 -12.20
N LYS A 122 9.40 -6.92 -12.32
CA LYS A 122 10.19 -6.81 -13.56
C LYS A 122 9.58 -7.56 -14.76
N ASN A 123 8.96 -8.73 -14.52
CA ASN A 123 8.42 -9.61 -15.58
C ASN A 123 6.89 -9.55 -15.71
N ARG A 124 6.31 -8.34 -15.72
CA ARG A 124 4.86 -8.17 -15.82
C ARG A 124 4.34 -8.51 -17.23
N LYS A 125 3.50 -9.55 -17.35
CA LYS A 125 2.78 -9.91 -18.59
C LYS A 125 1.56 -9.01 -18.80
N ASP A 126 1.77 -7.71 -18.97
CA ASP A 126 0.68 -6.77 -19.31
C ASP A 126 0.35 -6.81 -20.81
N THR A 127 -0.93 -6.66 -21.15
CA THR A 127 -1.36 -6.46 -22.55
C THR A 127 -0.77 -5.16 -23.13
N LEU A 128 -0.52 -5.12 -24.44
CA LEU A 128 0.12 -3.97 -25.13
C LEU A 128 -0.53 -2.62 -24.79
N VAL A 129 -1.85 -2.60 -24.63
CA VAL A 129 -2.61 -1.39 -24.27
C VAL A 129 -2.37 -0.94 -22.82
N LYS A 130 -2.29 -1.89 -21.87
CA LYS A 130 -1.90 -1.61 -20.47
C LYS A 130 -0.46 -1.10 -20.41
N ARG A 131 0.43 -1.66 -21.25
CA ARG A 131 1.84 -1.25 -21.34
C ARG A 131 2.01 0.18 -21.85
N ILE A 132 1.21 0.61 -22.83
CA ILE A 132 1.24 1.98 -23.37
C ILE A 132 0.67 2.99 -22.36
N SER A 133 -0.50 2.70 -21.77
CA SER A 133 -1.10 3.57 -20.73
C SER A 133 -0.21 3.70 -19.48
N SER A 134 0.45 2.60 -19.08
CA SER A 134 1.43 2.60 -17.99
C SER A 134 2.67 3.43 -18.33
N LYS A 135 3.18 3.35 -19.56
CA LYS A 135 4.32 4.17 -20.02
C LYS A 135 4.00 5.67 -20.01
N THR A 136 2.84 6.09 -20.49
CA THR A 136 2.46 7.51 -20.52
C THR A 136 2.21 8.05 -19.10
N GLY A 137 1.51 7.29 -18.25
CA GLY A 137 1.31 7.66 -16.85
C GLY A 137 2.62 7.72 -16.06
N ASN A 138 3.52 6.76 -16.26
CA ASN A 138 4.85 6.77 -15.65
C ASN A 138 5.72 7.92 -16.17
N ALA A 139 5.68 8.25 -17.46
CA ALA A 139 6.46 9.36 -18.01
C ALA A 139 6.02 10.72 -17.43
N VAL A 140 4.70 10.97 -17.37
CA VAL A 140 4.15 12.18 -16.75
C VAL A 140 4.50 12.21 -15.26
N ARG A 141 4.39 11.09 -14.56
CA ARG A 141 4.77 10.99 -13.14
C ARG A 141 6.26 11.25 -12.92
N ILE A 142 7.15 10.59 -13.64
CA ILE A 142 8.61 10.74 -13.52
C ILE A 142 8.98 12.20 -13.75
N PHE A 143 8.37 12.85 -14.74
CA PHE A 143 8.57 14.28 -15.00
C PHE A 143 8.21 15.17 -13.80
N PHE A 144 7.16 14.84 -13.03
CA PHE A 144 6.76 15.64 -11.87
C PHE A 144 7.46 15.24 -10.56
N THR A 145 7.71 13.95 -10.38
CA THR A 145 8.18 13.36 -9.11
C THR A 145 9.70 13.24 -9.05
N HIS A 146 10.37 13.05 -10.19
CA HIS A 146 11.80 12.69 -10.28
C HIS A 146 12.17 11.49 -9.38
N ASP A 147 11.22 10.59 -9.12
CA ASP A 147 11.37 9.50 -8.16
C ASP A 147 12.20 8.31 -8.70
N ASN A 148 12.47 8.27 -10.01
CA ASN A 148 13.18 7.17 -10.70
C ASN A 148 12.62 5.77 -10.40
N ILE A 149 11.35 5.66 -9.98
CA ILE A 149 10.70 4.38 -9.65
C ILE A 149 10.15 3.70 -10.90
N HIS A 150 10.46 2.43 -11.10
CA HIS A 150 10.03 1.64 -12.25
C HIS A 150 8.59 1.14 -12.12
N ASP A 151 8.14 0.75 -10.92
CA ASP A 151 6.78 0.21 -10.70
C ASP A 151 6.09 0.80 -9.45
N THR A 152 5.66 2.05 -9.54
CA THR A 152 4.93 2.71 -8.42
C THR A 152 3.61 2.04 -8.07
N GLY A 153 3.02 1.33 -9.02
CA GLY A 153 1.76 0.60 -8.86
C GLY A 153 1.93 -0.77 -8.19
N CYS A 154 3.13 -1.17 -7.78
CA CYS A 154 3.33 -2.38 -6.99
C CYS A 154 2.72 -2.19 -5.60
N PRO A 155 1.76 -3.02 -5.16
CA PRO A 155 1.18 -2.85 -3.83
C PRO A 155 2.17 -3.18 -2.71
N LEU A 156 3.12 -4.08 -2.95
CA LEU A 156 4.12 -4.48 -1.95
C LEU A 156 5.09 -3.34 -1.61
N LYS A 157 4.89 -2.73 -0.43
CA LYS A 157 5.71 -1.62 0.08
C LYS A 157 5.94 -1.77 1.57
N ILE A 158 7.11 -1.34 2.04
CA ILE A 158 7.43 -1.16 3.47
C ILE A 158 7.83 0.31 3.67
N MET A 159 7.33 0.93 4.73
CA MET A 159 7.72 2.29 5.13
C MET A 159 7.71 2.44 6.64
N HIS A 160 8.45 3.44 7.15
CA HIS A 160 8.35 3.82 8.56
C HIS A 160 6.98 4.43 8.82
N THR A 161 6.32 3.99 9.89
CA THR A 161 4.97 4.43 10.25
C THR A 161 4.90 5.94 10.47
N GLU A 162 5.96 6.53 11.05
CA GLU A 162 6.04 7.98 11.23
C GLU A 162 5.98 8.77 9.91
N TYR A 163 6.61 8.26 8.84
CA TYR A 163 6.61 8.91 7.53
C TYR A 163 5.28 8.71 6.82
N ALA A 164 4.67 7.52 6.96
CA ALA A 164 3.36 7.23 6.39
C ALA A 164 2.26 8.14 6.96
N LYS A 165 2.27 8.39 8.27
CA LYS A 165 1.30 9.26 8.95
C LYS A 165 1.36 10.73 8.48
N LYS A 166 2.53 11.19 8.05
CA LYS A 166 2.74 12.55 7.52
C LYS A 166 2.24 12.74 6.08
N ILE A 167 1.77 11.68 5.41
CA ILE A 167 1.31 11.77 4.02
C ILE A 167 -0.10 12.39 3.98
N PRO A 168 -0.30 13.56 3.33
CA PRO A 168 -1.63 14.13 3.10
C PRO A 168 -2.39 13.34 2.03
N MET A 169 -2.96 12.21 2.42
CA MET A 169 -3.70 11.31 1.53
C MET A 169 -4.93 11.98 0.91
N PHE A 170 -5.09 11.80 -0.40
CA PHE A 170 -6.30 12.13 -1.15
C PHE A 170 -6.66 10.98 -2.10
N LYS A 171 -7.87 11.00 -2.68
CA LYS A 171 -8.33 9.97 -3.61
C LYS A 171 -7.39 9.87 -4.83
N GLY A 172 -6.70 8.73 -4.99
CA GLY A 172 -5.76 8.50 -6.10
C GLY A 172 -4.28 8.59 -5.70
N LEU A 173 -3.95 9.18 -4.54
CA LEU A 173 -2.56 9.40 -4.10
C LEU A 173 -1.79 8.09 -3.85
N GLN A 174 -2.43 6.94 -3.71
CA GLN A 174 -1.75 5.66 -3.42
C GLN A 174 -0.64 5.29 -4.44
N ARG A 175 -0.72 5.81 -5.67
CA ARG A 175 0.30 5.63 -6.72
C ARG A 175 1.52 6.54 -6.58
N PHE A 176 1.43 7.54 -5.70
CA PHE A 176 2.43 8.57 -5.46
C PHE A 176 3.07 8.43 -4.07
N LEU A 177 2.81 7.35 -3.33
CA LEU A 177 3.43 7.11 -2.02
C LEU A 177 4.97 7.26 -2.04
N PRO A 178 5.72 6.70 -3.02
CA PRO A 178 7.16 6.91 -3.07
C PRO A 178 7.54 8.40 -3.24
N ALA A 179 6.81 9.14 -4.08
CA ALA A 179 7.04 10.56 -4.28
C ALA A 179 6.75 11.38 -3.01
N MET A 180 5.72 11.00 -2.24
CA MET A 180 5.40 11.65 -0.96
C MET A 180 6.47 11.42 0.12
N ILE A 181 7.17 10.30 0.06
CA ILE A 181 8.31 10.02 0.95
C ILE A 181 9.53 10.85 0.55
N LEU A 182 9.78 11.07 -0.74
CA LEU A 182 10.84 11.97 -1.20
C LEU A 182 10.61 13.42 -0.74
N LEU A 183 9.36 13.88 -0.66
CA LEU A 183 9.04 15.22 -0.14
C LEU A 183 9.38 15.39 1.35
N GLN A 184 9.53 14.29 2.09
CA GLN A 184 9.99 14.26 3.49
C GLN A 184 11.52 14.14 3.61
N GLN A 185 12.25 14.40 2.52
CA GLN A 185 13.72 14.32 2.46
C GLN A 185 14.26 12.92 2.84
N LYS A 186 13.50 11.87 2.47
CA LYS A 186 13.90 10.48 2.69
C LYS A 186 14.22 9.80 1.35
N GLU A 187 15.06 8.79 1.41
CA GLU A 187 15.41 7.98 0.24
C GLU A 187 14.46 6.80 0.06
N ILE A 188 14.37 6.31 -1.18
CA ILE A 188 13.52 5.19 -1.56
C ILE A 188 14.34 4.11 -2.28
N LYS A 189 13.94 2.85 -2.11
CA LYS A 189 14.60 1.70 -2.75
C LYS A 189 13.60 0.81 -3.47
N GLU A 190 13.94 0.39 -4.68
CA GLU A 190 13.23 -0.68 -5.38
C GLU A 190 13.96 -2.02 -5.24
N VAL A 191 13.19 -3.07 -4.98
CA VAL A 191 13.68 -4.46 -4.92
C VAL A 191 12.90 -5.27 -5.94
N VAL A 192 13.61 -6.06 -6.76
CA VAL A 192 12.95 -6.93 -7.75
C VAL A 192 12.16 -8.01 -7.01
N ILE A 193 10.88 -8.15 -7.36
CA ILE A 193 9.99 -9.17 -6.80
C ILE A 193 9.33 -10.01 -7.90
N ASN A 194 8.82 -11.17 -7.50
CA ASN A 194 8.00 -12.01 -8.37
C ASN A 194 6.62 -11.38 -8.61
N HIS A 195 5.98 -11.76 -9.71
CA HIS A 195 4.61 -11.36 -10.00
C HIS A 195 3.77 -12.60 -10.29
N TYR A 196 2.75 -12.81 -9.47
CA TYR A 196 1.86 -13.95 -9.57
C TYR A 196 0.58 -13.56 -10.33
N PRO A 197 0.05 -14.46 -11.17
CA PRO A 197 -1.24 -14.22 -11.82
C PRO A 197 -2.34 -14.14 -10.75
N ARG A 198 -3.31 -13.25 -10.95
CA ARG A 198 -4.51 -13.21 -10.12
C ARG A 198 -5.25 -14.53 -10.27
N ILE A 199 -5.60 -15.15 -9.14
CA ILE A 199 -6.24 -16.47 -9.10
C ILE A 199 -7.77 -16.33 -9.11
N GLU A 200 -8.32 -15.34 -8.38
CA GLU A 200 -9.77 -15.16 -8.15
C GLU A 200 -10.18 -13.67 -8.31
N GLY A 201 -11.44 -13.43 -8.69
CA GLY A 201 -12.06 -12.10 -8.75
C GLY A 201 -11.92 -11.31 -10.07
N GLU A 202 -13.03 -10.73 -10.55
CA GLU A 202 -13.02 -9.82 -11.70
C GLU A 202 -12.29 -8.49 -11.41
N SER A 203 -11.61 -7.95 -12.42
CA SER A 203 -10.93 -6.64 -12.31
C SER A 203 -11.97 -5.51 -12.27
N LYS A 204 -12.27 -4.97 -11.09
CA LYS A 204 -13.19 -3.84 -10.87
C LYS A 204 -12.72 -2.47 -11.43
N TYR A 205 -11.60 -2.42 -12.16
CA TYR A 205 -11.05 -1.18 -12.73
C TYR A 205 -11.58 -0.87 -14.14
N ASN A 206 -12.52 0.07 -14.24
CA ASN A 206 -13.12 0.56 -15.49
C ASN A 206 -12.17 1.43 -16.35
N PHE A 207 -12.16 1.19 -17.65
CA PHE A 207 -11.23 1.79 -18.64
C PHE A 207 -11.37 3.32 -18.82
N LYS A 208 -12.58 3.88 -18.60
CA LYS A 208 -12.84 5.33 -18.74
C LYS A 208 -12.18 6.19 -17.65
N ASN A 209 -11.88 5.61 -16.48
CA ASN A 209 -11.17 6.29 -15.38
C ASN A 209 -9.64 6.31 -15.56
N ARG A 210 -9.12 5.83 -16.70
CA ARG A 210 -7.68 5.58 -16.91
C ARG A 210 -6.90 6.78 -17.46
N PHE A 211 -7.56 7.81 -17.98
CA PHE A 211 -6.89 8.96 -18.62
C PHE A 211 -7.10 10.29 -17.89
N LEU A 212 -8.32 10.63 -17.44
CA LEU A 212 -8.56 11.91 -16.77
C LEU A 212 -8.10 11.93 -15.30
N GLY A 213 -8.32 10.82 -14.57
CA GLY A 213 -7.92 10.71 -13.16
C GLY A 213 -6.42 10.95 -12.95
N PRO A 214 -5.52 10.24 -13.67
CA PRO A 214 -4.08 10.43 -13.50
C PRO A 214 -3.57 11.84 -13.77
N LEU A 215 -4.21 12.60 -14.67
CA LEU A 215 -3.83 14.00 -14.93
C LEU A 215 -4.19 14.91 -13.77
N VAL A 216 -5.41 14.78 -13.23
CA VAL A 216 -5.84 15.52 -12.04
C VAL A 216 -4.98 15.16 -10.83
N ASP A 217 -4.65 13.88 -10.66
CA ASP A 217 -3.76 13.42 -9.59
C ASP A 217 -2.37 14.04 -9.70
N CYS A 218 -1.85 14.23 -10.93
CA CYS A 218 -0.56 14.89 -11.14
C CYS A 218 -0.61 16.38 -10.78
N PHE A 219 -1.68 17.10 -11.14
CA PHE A 219 -1.85 18.50 -10.73
C PHE A 219 -1.97 18.63 -9.20
N ALA A 220 -2.74 17.75 -8.57
CA ALA A 220 -2.84 17.69 -7.12
C ALA A 220 -1.46 17.43 -6.48
N TYR A 221 -0.70 16.49 -7.01
CA TYR A 221 0.67 16.23 -6.55
C TYR A 221 1.59 17.46 -6.70
N VAL A 222 1.57 18.16 -7.84
CA VAL A 222 2.40 19.35 -8.05
C VAL A 222 2.03 20.46 -7.07
N TRP A 223 0.73 20.67 -6.84
CA TRP A 223 0.25 21.63 -5.87
C TRP A 223 0.69 21.27 -4.44
N ILE A 224 0.58 19.99 -4.06
CA ILE A 224 1.08 19.50 -2.76
C ILE A 224 2.58 19.67 -2.67
N LYS A 225 3.36 19.27 -3.68
CA LYS A 225 4.82 19.44 -3.68
C LYS A 225 5.23 20.88 -3.41
N LYS A 226 4.52 21.85 -3.99
CA LYS A 226 4.77 23.29 -3.75
C LYS A 226 4.35 23.76 -2.36
N SER A 227 3.38 23.08 -1.75
CA SER A 227 2.74 23.49 -0.49
C SER A 227 3.06 22.56 0.69
N TYR A 228 3.96 21.59 0.49
CA TYR A 228 4.26 20.56 1.48
C TYR A 228 5.07 21.16 2.62
N ILE A 229 4.63 20.90 3.85
CA ILE A 229 5.27 21.39 5.07
C ILE A 229 5.87 20.18 5.76
N ASP A 230 7.20 20.11 5.81
CA ASP A 230 7.95 19.19 6.65
C ASP A 230 8.77 20.01 7.65
N TYR A 231 8.73 19.62 8.92
CA TYR A 231 9.39 20.34 10.01
C TYR A 231 9.93 19.38 11.05
N SER A 232 10.96 19.82 11.77
CA SER A 232 11.52 19.12 12.92
C SER A 232 11.55 20.05 14.13
N ILE A 233 11.12 19.53 15.28
CA ILE A 233 11.15 20.28 16.54
C ILE A 233 12.51 20.01 17.19
N LYS A 234 13.37 21.03 17.23
CA LYS A 234 14.72 20.92 17.83
C LYS A 234 14.68 20.72 19.35
N ALA A 235 13.73 21.34 20.03
CA ALA A 235 13.51 21.19 21.46
C ALA A 235 12.03 21.39 21.77
N LYS A 236 11.46 20.49 22.57
CA LYS A 236 10.11 20.60 23.11
C LYS A 236 10.24 20.57 24.62
N HIS A 237 9.77 21.63 25.28
CA HIS A 237 9.70 21.68 26.74
C HIS A 237 8.27 21.31 27.13
N GLY A 238 8.11 20.23 27.88
CA GLY A 238 6.81 19.69 28.31
C GLY A 238 7.00 18.46 29.16
#